data_AF-A0A7Y7NCD4-F1
#
_entry.id   AF-A0A7Y7NCD4-F1
#
_cell.length_a   1.000
_cell.length_b   1.000
_cell.length_c   1.000
_cell.angle_alpha   90.00
_cell.angle_beta   90.00
_cell.angle_gamma   90.00
#
_symmetry.space_group_name_H-M   'P 1'
#
loop_
_entity.id
_entity.type
_entity.pdbx_description
1 polymer ?
#
loop_
_entity_poly.entity_id
_entity_poly.type
_entity_poly.pdbx_seq_one_letter_code
_entity_poly.pdbx_strand_id
1 'polypeptide(L)' 'MILDGKCPTGPIQQTWDKHRFDLKLVNPANKRKYSVIVVGTGLAGGAAAA' A
#
# COMPACT_ATOMS: atom_id res chain seq x y z
N MET A 1 -13.03 -1.08 26.04
CA MET A 1 -12.36 -0.40 24.91
C MET A 1 -12.07 -1.46 23.86
N ILE A 2 -12.60 -1.33 22.64
CA ILE A 2 -12.33 -2.28 21.56
C ILE A 2 -11.07 -1.80 20.84
N LEU A 3 -10.02 -2.62 20.83
CA LEU A 3 -8.82 -2.38 20.05
C LEU A 3 -9.03 -2.94 18.65
N ASP A 4 -9.15 -2.07 17.66
CA ASP A 4 -9.15 -2.47 16.25
C ASP A 4 -7.71 -2.42 15.72
N GLY A 5 -7.09 -3.60 15.63
CA GLY A 5 -5.73 -3.75 15.13
C GLY A 5 -5.60 -3.59 13.61
N LYS A 6 -6.72 -3.52 12.87
CA LYS A 6 -6.76 -3.51 11.39
C LYS A 6 -5.88 -4.60 10.74
N CYS A 7 -5.69 -5.70 11.45
CA CYS A 7 -4.92 -6.82 10.95
C CYS A 7 -5.65 -7.41 9.74
N PRO A 8 -4.91 -7.81 8.69
CA PRO A 8 -5.53 -8.46 7.56
C PRO A 8 -6.23 -9.75 8.02
N THR A 9 -7.39 -10.03 7.44
CA THR A 9 -8.27 -11.13 7.85
C THR A 9 -7.94 -12.42 7.08
N GLY A 10 -8.37 -13.57 7.59
CA GLY A 10 -8.25 -14.87 6.90
C GLY A 10 -7.19 -15.82 7.52
N PRO A 11 -6.84 -16.91 6.81
CA PRO A 11 -5.84 -17.88 7.28
C PRO A 11 -4.44 -17.24 7.41
N ILE A 12 -3.86 -17.32 8.61
CA ILE A 12 -2.62 -16.62 8.98
C ILE A 12 -1.46 -16.86 8.01
N GLN A 13 -1.38 -18.07 7.42
CA GLN A 13 -0.33 -18.46 6.48
C GLN A 13 -0.37 -17.66 5.16
N GLN A 14 -1.54 -17.15 4.77
CA GLN A 14 -1.75 -16.47 3.48
C GLN A 14 -2.14 -14.99 3.66
N THR A 15 -2.58 -14.62 4.86
CA THR A 15 -3.17 -13.33 5.17
C THR A 15 -2.26 -12.14 4.80
N TRP A 16 -0.98 -12.19 5.14
CA TRP A 16 -0.05 -11.10 4.84
C TRP A 16 0.32 -11.01 3.37
N ASP A 17 0.52 -12.15 2.72
CA ASP A 17 0.80 -12.18 1.28
C ASP A 17 -0.40 -11.64 0.49
N LYS A 18 -1.60 -12.12 0.80
CA LYS A 18 -2.83 -11.63 0.18
C LYS A 18 -3.02 -10.14 0.41
N HIS A 19 -2.84 -9.65 1.64
CA HIS A 19 -2.94 -8.23 1.94
C HIS A 19 -1.97 -7.40 1.08
N ARG A 20 -0.71 -7.84 0.94
CA ARG A 20 0.29 -7.18 0.10
C ARG A 20 -0.13 -7.14 -1.38
N PHE A 21 -0.73 -8.21 -1.90
CA PHE A 21 -1.22 -8.26 -3.28
C PHE A 21 -2.45 -7.39 -3.51
N ASP A 22 -3.33 -7.28 -2.51
CA ASP A 22 -4.53 -6.44 -2.57
C ASP A 22 -4.20 -4.94 -2.47
N LEU A 23 -3.03 -4.58 -1.94
CA LEU A 23 -2.55 -3.20 -1.94
C LEU A 23 -2.30 -2.72 -3.38
N LYS A 24 -2.73 -1.49 -3.67
CA LYS A 24 -2.51 -0.81 -4.97
C LYS A 24 -1.06 -0.33 -5.11
N LEU A 25 -0.11 -1.25 -5.02
CA LEU A 25 1.31 -0.97 -5.16
C LEU A 25 1.63 -0.56 -6.59
N VAL A 26 2.50 0.44 -6.76
CA VAL A 26 3.07 0.77 -8.06
C VAL A 26 4.07 -0.32 -8.45
N ASN A 27 3.92 -0.87 -9.65
CA ASN A 27 4.79 -1.90 -10.21
C ASN A 27 5.01 -1.64 -11.72
N PRO A 28 5.96 -2.32 -12.37
CA PRO A 28 6.23 -2.10 -13.80
C PRO A 28 5.01 -2.28 -14.72
N ALA A 29 4.09 -3.19 -14.36
CA ALA A 29 2.89 -3.47 -15.14
C ALA A 29 1.83 -2.35 -15.05
N ASN A 30 1.77 -1.62 -13.93
CA ASN A 30 0.78 -0.58 -13.71
C ASN A 30 1.35 0.85 -13.68
N LYS A 31 2.68 1.04 -13.73
CA LYS A 31 3.32 2.37 -13.65
C LYS A 31 2.80 3.36 -14.70
N ARG A 32 2.42 2.87 -15.89
CA ARG A 32 1.87 3.69 -16.99
C ARG A 32 0.50 4.30 -16.68
N LYS A 33 -0.19 3.82 -15.64
CA LYS A 33 -1.48 4.38 -15.17
C LYS A 33 -1.30 5.69 -14.40
N TYR A 34 -0.08 6.02 -13.98
CA TYR A 34 0.23 7.19 -13.19
C TYR A 34 1.04 8.18 -14.02
N SER A 35 0.65 9.45 -14.01
CA SER A 35 1.37 10.53 -14.72
C SER A 35 2.63 10.97 -13.96
N VAL A 36 2.60 10.90 -12.63
CA VAL A 36 3.70 11.26 -11.74
C VAL A 36 3.88 10.14 -10.71
N ILE A 37 5.13 9.76 -10.44
CA ILE A 37 5.48 8.79 -9.40
C ILE A 37 6.43 9.50 -8.43
N VAL A 38 6.00 9.65 -7.19
CA VAL A 38 6.81 10.22 -6.11
C VAL A 38 7.51 9.09 -5.37
N VAL A 39 8.85 9.18 -5.26
CA VAL A 39 9.67 8.20 -4.55
C VAL A 39 10.23 8.85 -3.29
N GLY A 40 9.85 8.31 -2.14
CA GLY A 40 10.20 8.84 -0.82
C GLY A 40 8.96 9.27 -0.03
N THR A 41 8.85 8.82 1.20
CA THR A 41 7.67 9.03 2.07
C THR A 41 7.90 10.13 3.12
N GLY A 42 8.96 10.91 2.98
CA GLY A 42 9.21 12.07 3.85
C GLY A 42 8.15 13.15 3.67
N LEU A 43 8.20 14.19 4.51
CA LEU A 43 7.23 15.31 4.49
C LEU A 43 7.06 15.91 3.09
N ALA A 44 8.16 16.15 2.37
CA ALA A 44 8.13 16.66 1.01
C ALA A 44 7.49 15.67 0.02
N GLY A 45 7.76 14.37 0.17
CA GLY A 45 7.20 13.33 -0.70
C GLY A 45 5.70 13.14 -0.46
N GLY A 46 5.26 13.18 0.80
CA GLY A 46 3.83 13.19 1.15
C GLY A 46 3.11 14.43 0.61
N ALA A 47 3.72 15.61 0.73
CA ALA A 47 3.17 16.85 0.20
C ALA A 47 3.11 16.89 -1.34
N ALA A 48 4.09 16.31 -2.02
CA ALA A 48 4.11 16.22 -3.49
C ALA A 48 3.16 15.16 -4.06
N ALA A 49 2.75 14.18 -3.24
CA ALA A 49 1.83 13.12 -3.64
C ALA A 49 0.36 13.39 -3.28
N ALA A 50 0.09 14.37 -2.39
CA ALA A 50 -1.25 14.84 -2.02
C ALA A 50 -1.81 15.79 -3.09
#